data_AF-A0A4P5Y8C5-F1
#
_entry.id   AF-A0A4P5Y8C5-F1
#
_cell.length_a   1.000
_cell.length_b   1.000
_cell.length_c   1.000
_cell.angle_alpha   90.00
_cell.angle_beta   90.00
_cell.angle_gamma   90.00
#
_symmetry.space_group_name_H-M   'P 1'
#
loop_
_entity.id
_entity.type
_entity.pdbx_description
1 polymer ?
#
loop_
_entity_poly.entity_id
_entity_poly.type
_entity_poly.pdbx_seq_one_letter_code
_entity_poly.pdbx_strand_id
1 'polypeptide(L)'
;MLPNDRLRLAIEIQQRSYRLLRWMAEGIGKGFIPVMRAHDYGGTAAAAEQWIASNYQSLPLTARPEVGNVPAFAAFFSTYLVTSFDVYQEPGTMLVSSCGCMCPWCARVVAASHLKPKKLIDRDKRRARELMIMRLRELAEEHGREITESVAAVLVDDESLHRACGYSAYGSWLIQRLDGISDGSSILALWRVIAWKPQGSPIPDFHLNVQDFIAAETSLIAAINSSSESSQVPCPITN
;
A
#
# COMPACT_ATOMS: atom_id res chain seq x y z
N MET A 1 7.44 6.10 -16.43
CA MET A 1 6.67 6.75 -15.35
C MET A 1 5.41 5.95 -15.08
N LEU A 2 4.84 6.09 -13.89
CA LEU A 2 3.54 5.50 -13.53
C LEU A 2 2.45 6.00 -14.48
N PRO A 3 1.70 5.11 -15.17
CA PRO A 3 0.61 5.53 -16.04
C PRO A 3 -0.49 6.23 -15.25
N ASN A 4 -0.73 7.51 -15.55
CA ASN A 4 -1.55 8.40 -14.73
C ASN A 4 -2.98 7.86 -14.50
N ASP A 5 -3.63 7.40 -15.56
CA ASP A 5 -5.02 6.91 -15.49
C ASP A 5 -5.13 5.61 -14.70
N ARG A 6 -4.15 4.71 -14.84
CA ARG A 6 -4.06 3.49 -14.01
C ARG A 6 -3.84 3.82 -12.54
N LEU A 7 -2.98 4.80 -12.25
CA LEU A 7 -2.71 5.22 -10.87
C LEU A 7 -3.93 5.86 -10.22
N ARG A 8 -4.65 6.72 -10.93
CA ARG A 8 -5.94 7.31 -10.48
C ARG A 8 -6.94 6.22 -10.12
N LEU A 9 -7.15 5.28 -11.05
CA LEU A 9 -8.05 4.15 -10.84
C LEU A 9 -7.62 3.31 -9.63
N ALA A 10 -6.32 3.02 -9.49
CA ALA A 10 -5.79 2.26 -8.37
C ALA A 10 -6.00 2.94 -7.02
N ILE A 11 -5.80 4.26 -6.95
CA ILE A 11 -6.06 5.04 -5.72
C ILE A 11 -7.55 5.04 -5.39
N GLU A 12 -8.43 5.23 -6.37
CA GLU A 12 -9.88 5.20 -6.14
C GLU A 12 -10.33 3.83 -5.63
N ILE A 13 -9.93 2.76 -6.32
CA ILE A 13 -10.24 1.39 -5.95
C ILE A 13 -9.70 1.09 -4.55
N GLN A 14 -8.47 1.49 -4.23
CA GLN A 14 -7.89 1.33 -2.89
C GLN A 14 -8.77 1.97 -1.81
N GLN A 15 -9.21 3.21 -2.01
CA GLN A 15 -10.00 3.93 -1.01
C GLN A 15 -11.38 3.28 -0.81
N ARG A 16 -12.07 2.93 -1.90
CA ARG A 16 -13.40 2.30 -1.82
C ARG A 16 -13.32 0.87 -1.27
N SER A 17 -12.34 0.08 -1.71
CA SER A 17 -12.13 -1.29 -1.23
C SER A 17 -11.72 -1.34 0.24
N TYR A 18 -10.96 -0.36 0.73
CA TYR A 18 -10.71 -0.23 2.17
C TYR A 18 -11.97 0.09 2.98
N ARG A 19 -12.86 0.94 2.46
CA ARG A 19 -14.18 1.19 3.10
C ARG A 19 -15.02 -0.08 3.15
N LEU A 20 -15.03 -0.86 2.07
CA LEU A 20 -15.71 -2.15 2.03
C LEU A 20 -15.14 -3.11 3.09
N LEU A 21 -13.81 -3.20 3.19
CA LEU A 21 -13.13 -4.06 4.16
C LEU A 21 -13.51 -3.69 5.60
N ARG A 22 -13.53 -2.40 5.94
CA ARG A 22 -13.96 -1.92 7.26
C ARG A 22 -15.44 -2.23 7.53
N TRP A 23 -16.31 -2.00 6.55
CA TRP A 23 -17.73 -2.32 6.66
C TRP A 23 -17.95 -3.82 6.89
N MET A 24 -17.20 -4.69 6.20
CA MET A 24 -17.26 -6.13 6.43
C MET A 24 -16.77 -6.51 7.82
N ALA A 25 -15.67 -5.93 8.31
CA ALA A 25 -15.16 -6.17 9.66
C ALA A 25 -16.18 -5.77 10.74
N GLU A 26 -16.88 -4.65 10.56
CA GLU A 26 -17.99 -4.24 11.43
C GLU A 26 -19.19 -5.20 11.35
N GLY A 27 -19.54 -5.66 10.15
CA GLY A 27 -20.62 -6.62 9.93
C GLY A 27 -20.35 -7.97 10.60
N ILE A 28 -19.09 -8.43 10.59
CA ILE A 28 -18.66 -9.62 11.33
C ILE A 28 -18.81 -9.40 12.84
N GLY A 29 -18.31 -8.28 13.37
CA GLY A 29 -18.40 -7.97 14.80
C GLY A 29 -19.84 -7.84 15.32
N LYS A 30 -20.79 -7.46 14.45
CA LYS A 30 -22.23 -7.40 14.77
C LYS A 30 -22.98 -8.72 14.49
N GLY A 31 -22.30 -9.75 13.98
CA GLY A 31 -22.90 -11.06 13.70
C GLY A 31 -23.74 -11.15 12.41
N PHE A 32 -23.73 -10.12 11.56
CA PHE A 32 -24.48 -10.14 10.29
C PHE A 32 -23.72 -10.84 9.15
N ILE A 33 -22.40 -10.97 9.26
CA ILE A 33 -21.54 -11.67 8.29
C ILE A 33 -20.82 -12.82 9.00
N PRO A 34 -21.05 -14.09 8.60
CA PRO A 34 -20.30 -15.22 9.15
C PRO A 34 -18.80 -15.11 8.85
N VAL A 35 -17.94 -15.36 9.85
CA VAL A 35 -16.47 -15.26 9.72
C VAL A 35 -15.91 -16.20 8.63
N MET A 36 -16.42 -17.44 8.54
CA MET A 36 -15.99 -18.43 7.55
C MET A 36 -16.08 -17.89 6.12
N ARG A 37 -17.17 -17.18 5.81
CA ARG A 37 -17.38 -16.55 4.51
C ARG A 37 -16.35 -15.46 4.20
N ALA A 38 -15.82 -14.76 5.21
CA ALA A 38 -14.85 -13.71 5.00
C ALA A 38 -13.49 -14.25 4.53
N HIS A 39 -13.09 -15.46 4.95
CA HIS A 39 -11.90 -16.13 4.46
C HIS A 39 -12.09 -16.64 3.03
N ASP A 40 -13.24 -17.23 2.72
CA ASP A 40 -13.54 -17.78 1.39
C ASP A 40 -13.57 -16.67 0.32
N TYR A 41 -14.15 -15.51 0.63
CA TYR A 41 -14.23 -14.39 -0.32
C TYR A 41 -12.95 -13.57 -0.41
N GLY A 42 -12.13 -13.56 0.64
CA GLY A 42 -10.81 -12.90 0.62
C GLY A 42 -9.70 -13.76 0.01
N GLY A 43 -9.94 -15.06 -0.21
CA GLY A 43 -8.92 -16.02 -0.61
C GLY A 43 -8.53 -15.95 -2.09
N THR A 44 -9.42 -15.51 -2.98
CA THR A 44 -9.14 -15.36 -4.42
C THR A 44 -9.89 -14.18 -5.03
N ALA A 45 -9.33 -13.61 -6.10
CA ALA A 45 -9.99 -12.54 -6.86
C ALA A 45 -11.36 -12.96 -7.42
N ALA A 46 -11.48 -14.20 -7.94
CA ALA A 46 -12.73 -14.71 -8.51
C ALA A 46 -13.84 -14.87 -7.46
N ALA A 47 -13.51 -15.38 -6.26
CA ALA A 47 -14.47 -15.48 -5.17
C ALA A 47 -14.92 -14.10 -4.68
N ALA A 48 -13.98 -13.16 -4.57
CA ALA A 48 -14.30 -11.76 -4.25
C ALA A 48 -15.23 -11.14 -5.31
N GLU A 49 -14.95 -11.37 -6.59
CA GLU A 49 -15.73 -10.84 -7.72
C GLU A 49 -17.16 -11.36 -7.69
N GLN A 50 -17.33 -12.69 -7.59
CA GLN A 50 -18.64 -13.32 -7.52
C GLN A 50 -19.45 -12.78 -6.33
N TRP A 51 -18.82 -12.64 -5.16
CA TRP A 51 -19.49 -12.11 -3.98
C TRP A 51 -19.90 -10.65 -4.16
N ILE A 52 -19.00 -9.79 -4.66
CA ILE A 52 -19.28 -8.37 -4.92
C ILE A 52 -20.42 -8.23 -5.94
N ALA A 53 -20.39 -8.98 -7.02
CA ALA A 53 -21.43 -8.96 -8.05
C ALA A 53 -22.79 -9.40 -7.48
N SER A 54 -22.82 -10.50 -6.72
CA SER A 54 -24.06 -11.04 -6.12
C SER A 54 -24.66 -10.12 -5.06
N ASN A 55 -23.84 -9.29 -4.40
CA ASN A 55 -24.25 -8.40 -3.31
C ASN A 55 -24.21 -6.92 -3.70
N TYR A 56 -24.02 -6.59 -4.98
CA TYR A 56 -23.70 -5.23 -5.44
C TYR A 56 -24.69 -4.17 -4.93
N GLN A 57 -25.99 -4.48 -4.96
CA GLN A 57 -27.04 -3.56 -4.49
C GLN A 57 -27.08 -3.40 -2.97
N SER A 58 -26.59 -4.38 -2.22
CA SER A 58 -26.50 -4.36 -0.76
C SER A 58 -25.23 -3.68 -0.26
N LEU A 59 -24.24 -3.45 -1.14
CA LEU A 59 -23.01 -2.74 -0.76
C LEU A 59 -23.28 -1.27 -0.44
N PRO A 60 -22.65 -0.70 0.61
CA PRO A 60 -22.72 0.73 0.88
C PRO A 60 -22.28 1.55 -0.33
N LEU A 61 -23.01 2.63 -0.65
CA LEU A 61 -22.73 3.48 -1.82
C LEU A 61 -21.28 3.99 -1.85
N THR A 62 -20.72 4.32 -0.69
CA THR A 62 -19.35 4.84 -0.55
C THR A 62 -18.25 3.79 -0.74
N ALA A 63 -18.60 2.51 -0.73
CA ALA A 63 -17.72 1.34 -0.87
C ALA A 63 -18.01 0.52 -2.14
N ARG A 64 -19.09 0.84 -2.86
CA ARG A 64 -19.51 0.18 -4.09
C ARG A 64 -18.58 0.57 -5.25
N PRO A 65 -18.00 -0.38 -5.99
CA PRO A 65 -17.24 -0.08 -7.21
C PRO A 65 -18.16 0.38 -8.34
N GLU A 66 -17.60 1.00 -9.37
CA GLU A 66 -18.29 1.14 -10.65
C GLU A 66 -18.45 -0.22 -11.31
N VAL A 67 -19.55 -0.44 -12.04
CA VAL A 67 -19.90 -1.76 -12.61
C VAL A 67 -18.79 -2.28 -13.53
N GLY A 68 -18.20 -1.43 -14.38
CA GLY A 68 -17.10 -1.82 -15.27
C GLY A 68 -15.78 -2.15 -14.55
N ASN A 69 -15.64 -1.72 -13.28
CA ASN A 69 -14.43 -1.87 -12.49
C ASN A 69 -14.53 -3.00 -11.45
N VAL A 70 -15.62 -3.77 -11.43
CA VAL A 70 -15.83 -4.87 -10.48
C VAL A 70 -14.67 -5.89 -10.49
N PRO A 71 -14.15 -6.36 -11.65
CA PRO A 71 -13.05 -7.32 -11.66
C PRO A 71 -11.77 -6.76 -11.02
N ALA A 72 -11.33 -5.57 -11.41
CA ALA A 72 -10.14 -4.93 -10.87
C ALA A 72 -10.29 -4.59 -9.37
N PHE A 73 -11.50 -4.17 -8.97
CA PHE A 73 -11.81 -3.91 -7.57
C PHE A 73 -11.76 -5.19 -6.73
N ALA A 74 -12.33 -6.29 -7.23
CA ALA A 74 -12.31 -7.59 -6.55
C ALA A 74 -10.88 -8.14 -6.42
N ALA A 75 -10.09 -8.04 -7.49
CA ALA A 75 -8.69 -8.42 -7.49
C ALA A 75 -7.90 -7.63 -6.44
N PHE A 76 -8.04 -6.29 -6.44
CA PHE A 76 -7.39 -5.43 -5.45
C PHE A 76 -7.86 -5.72 -4.02
N PHE A 77 -9.16 -5.95 -3.83
CA PHE A 77 -9.75 -6.25 -2.53
C PHE A 77 -9.19 -7.56 -1.96
N SER A 78 -9.08 -8.60 -2.78
CA SER A 78 -8.55 -9.91 -2.36
C SER A 78 -7.12 -9.83 -1.81
N THR A 79 -6.33 -8.85 -2.27
CA THR A 79 -4.94 -8.73 -1.81
C THR A 79 -4.84 -8.20 -0.37
N TYR A 80 -5.89 -7.64 0.24
CA TYR A 80 -5.80 -7.04 1.59
C TYR A 80 -5.40 -8.04 2.67
N LEU A 81 -5.91 -9.27 2.61
CA LEU A 81 -5.61 -10.30 3.61
C LEU A 81 -4.19 -10.86 3.45
N VAL A 82 -3.65 -10.79 2.25
CA VAL A 82 -2.25 -11.14 1.95
C VAL A 82 -1.31 -10.00 2.35
N THR A 83 -1.73 -8.76 2.11
CA THR A 83 -0.84 -7.58 2.17
C THR A 83 -0.86 -6.85 3.52
N SER A 84 -2.05 -6.64 4.09
CA SER A 84 -2.23 -5.57 5.08
C SER A 84 -2.88 -6.04 6.38
N PHE A 85 -3.72 -7.07 6.34
CA PHE A 85 -4.52 -7.45 7.50
C PHE A 85 -4.53 -8.95 7.75
N ASP A 86 -4.64 -9.31 9.02
CA ASP A 86 -4.99 -10.65 9.49
C ASP A 86 -6.45 -10.64 9.96
N VAL A 87 -7.16 -11.74 9.70
CA VAL A 87 -8.51 -11.97 10.22
C VAL A 87 -8.41 -12.91 11.41
N TYR A 88 -8.97 -12.51 12.54
CA TYR A 88 -9.04 -13.29 13.77
C TYR A 88 -10.48 -13.67 14.05
N GLN A 89 -10.74 -14.95 14.27
CA GLN A 89 -12.08 -15.43 14.64
C GLN A 89 -12.51 -14.90 16.01
N GLU A 90 -11.59 -14.85 16.96
CA GLU A 90 -11.83 -14.35 18.31
C GLU A 90 -10.80 -13.26 18.63
N PRO A 91 -11.07 -12.00 18.27
CA PRO A 91 -10.08 -10.93 18.37
C PRO A 91 -9.79 -10.48 19.81
N GLY A 92 -10.58 -10.98 20.77
CA GLY A 92 -10.54 -10.62 22.18
C GLY A 92 -11.15 -9.25 22.46
N THR A 93 -10.71 -8.62 23.54
CA THR A 93 -11.10 -7.25 23.90
C THR A 93 -9.90 -6.31 23.83
N MET A 94 -10.14 -5.03 23.55
CA MET A 94 -9.12 -4.00 23.60
C MET A 94 -9.58 -2.80 24.41
N LEU A 95 -8.62 -2.13 25.05
CA LEU A 95 -8.85 -0.87 25.73
C LEU A 95 -8.80 0.26 24.70
N VAL A 96 -9.88 1.02 24.58
CA VAL A 96 -9.97 2.21 23.73
C VAL A 96 -10.25 3.44 24.57
N SER A 97 -9.78 4.60 24.11
CA SER A 97 -10.08 5.88 24.72
C SER A 97 -10.46 6.91 23.66
N SER A 98 -11.55 7.65 23.87
CA SER A 98 -12.02 8.67 22.95
C SER A 98 -11.15 9.94 22.93
N CYS A 99 -10.45 10.23 24.02
CA CYS A 99 -9.51 11.36 24.17
C CYS A 99 -8.04 10.97 23.91
N GLY A 100 -7.75 9.69 23.67
CA GLY A 100 -6.37 9.15 23.69
C GLY A 100 -5.76 9.01 25.10
N CYS A 101 -6.43 9.53 26.13
CA CYS A 101 -6.01 9.45 27.52
C CYS A 101 -6.44 8.10 28.14
N MET A 102 -5.51 7.33 28.70
CA MET A 102 -5.77 5.99 29.27
C MET A 102 -6.23 6.03 30.74
N CYS A 103 -6.95 7.09 31.14
CA CYS A 103 -7.46 7.21 32.50
C CYS A 103 -8.71 6.32 32.71
N PRO A 104 -9.04 5.95 33.95
CA PRO A 104 -10.20 5.10 34.25
C PRO A 104 -11.55 5.62 33.75
N TRP A 105 -11.65 6.92 33.48
CA TRP A 105 -12.89 7.58 33.05
C TRP A 105 -13.08 7.57 31.53
N CYS A 106 -11.99 7.56 30.77
CA CYS A 106 -12.03 7.63 29.31
C CYS A 106 -11.74 6.28 28.65
N ALA A 107 -11.00 5.41 29.34
CA ALA A 107 -10.67 4.10 28.86
C ALA A 107 -11.88 3.15 29.01
N ARG A 108 -12.25 2.49 27.92
CA ARG A 108 -13.35 1.51 27.88
C ARG A 108 -12.83 0.23 27.24
N VAL A 109 -13.27 -0.90 27.77
CA VAL A 109 -13.02 -2.21 27.15
C VAL A 109 -14.08 -2.44 26.07
N VAL A 110 -13.65 -2.63 24.83
CA VAL A 110 -14.53 -2.95 23.69
C VAL A 110 -14.10 -4.25 23.04
N ALA A 111 -15.00 -4.90 22.30
CA ALA A 111 -14.63 -6.00 21.42
C ALA A 111 -13.59 -5.50 20.41
N ALA A 112 -12.47 -6.21 20.30
CA ALA A 112 -11.45 -5.87 19.32
C ALA A 112 -11.96 -6.19 17.91
N SER A 113 -11.44 -5.47 16.91
CA SER A 113 -11.74 -5.75 15.51
C SER A 113 -11.27 -7.15 15.11
N HIS A 114 -12.11 -7.89 14.39
CA HIS A 114 -11.72 -9.15 13.72
C HIS A 114 -10.63 -8.93 12.68
N LEU A 115 -10.49 -7.71 12.18
CA LEU A 115 -9.45 -7.31 11.25
C LEU A 115 -8.34 -6.58 11.99
N LYS A 116 -7.13 -7.13 12.03
CA LYS A 116 -5.95 -6.50 12.64
C LYS A 116 -4.89 -6.21 11.58
N PRO A 117 -4.27 -5.01 11.56
CA PRO A 117 -3.15 -4.76 10.67
C PRO A 117 -2.01 -5.76 10.93
N LYS A 118 -1.40 -6.27 9.86
CA LYS A 118 -0.24 -7.16 9.97
C LYS A 118 0.90 -6.45 10.72
N LYS A 119 1.57 -7.21 11.58
CA LYS A 119 2.79 -6.73 12.24
C LYS A 119 3.96 -6.87 11.25
N LEU A 120 4.55 -5.74 10.89
CA LEU A 120 5.75 -5.74 10.04
C LEU A 120 6.95 -6.29 10.81
N ILE A 121 7.66 -7.22 10.19
CA ILE A 121 8.96 -7.72 10.65
C ILE A 121 10.08 -7.14 9.79
N ASP A 122 11.34 -7.31 10.20
CA ASP A 122 12.47 -6.72 9.49
C ASP A 122 12.66 -7.29 8.08
N ARG A 123 12.22 -8.53 7.85
CA ARG A 123 12.15 -9.11 6.51
C ARG A 123 11.26 -8.29 5.56
N ASP A 124 10.10 -7.84 6.04
CA ASP A 124 9.16 -7.06 5.21
C ASP A 124 9.76 -5.70 4.84
N LYS A 125 10.48 -5.07 5.77
CA LYS A 125 11.16 -3.79 5.55
C LYS A 125 12.31 -3.93 4.56
N ARG A 126 13.12 -4.99 4.69
CA ARG A 126 14.19 -5.29 3.72
C ARG A 126 13.61 -5.52 2.33
N ARG A 127 12.54 -6.31 2.23
CA ARG A 127 11.85 -6.54 0.96
C ARG A 127 11.26 -5.26 0.37
N ALA A 128 10.65 -4.40 1.18
CA ALA A 128 10.18 -3.08 0.72
C ALA A 128 11.33 -2.21 0.17
N ARG A 129 12.51 -2.26 0.81
CA ARG A 129 13.71 -1.59 0.29
C ARG A 129 14.15 -2.16 -1.07
N GLU A 130 14.16 -3.48 -1.24
CA GLU A 130 14.43 -4.12 -2.53
C GLU A 130 13.42 -3.68 -3.60
N LEU A 131 12.13 -3.60 -3.27
CA LEU A 131 11.10 -3.12 -4.19
C LEU A 131 11.32 -1.65 -4.60
N MET A 132 11.81 -0.80 -3.70
CA MET A 132 12.22 0.57 -4.05
C MET A 132 13.41 0.58 -5.01
N ILE A 133 14.42 -0.25 -4.78
CA ILE A 133 15.60 -0.38 -5.65
C ILE A 133 15.18 -0.88 -7.04
N MET A 134 14.37 -1.94 -7.12
CA MET A 134 13.85 -2.47 -8.38
C MET A 134 13.09 -1.39 -9.15
N ARG A 135 12.16 -0.69 -8.49
CA ARG A 135 11.38 0.35 -9.14
C ARG A 135 12.24 1.51 -9.65
N LEU A 136 13.26 1.91 -8.89
CA LEU A 136 14.15 3.00 -9.29
C LEU A 136 14.97 2.64 -10.54
N ARG A 137 15.40 1.38 -10.66
CA ARG A 137 16.06 0.86 -11.86
C ARG A 137 15.12 0.85 -13.07
N GLU A 138 13.90 0.32 -12.90
CA GLU A 138 12.88 0.38 -13.95
C GLU A 138 12.60 1.83 -14.40
N LEU A 139 12.48 2.77 -13.45
CA LEU A 139 12.26 4.18 -13.77
C LEU A 139 13.43 4.80 -14.54
N ALA A 140 14.68 4.41 -14.22
CA ALA A 140 15.85 4.84 -14.97
C ALA A 140 15.82 4.29 -16.40
N GLU A 141 15.54 2.99 -16.56
CA GLU A 141 15.45 2.32 -17.86
C GLU A 141 14.37 2.96 -18.75
N GLU A 142 13.19 3.27 -18.18
CA GLU A 142 12.11 4.00 -18.85
C GLU A 142 12.53 5.38 -19.41
N HIS A 143 13.60 5.98 -18.87
CA HIS A 143 14.17 7.26 -19.31
C HIS A 143 15.51 7.12 -20.04
N GLY A 144 15.83 5.92 -20.52
CA GLY A 144 17.05 5.65 -21.29
C GLY A 144 18.33 5.77 -20.46
N ARG A 145 18.24 5.55 -19.15
CA ARG A 145 19.38 5.50 -18.24
C ARG A 145 19.53 4.09 -17.68
N GLU A 146 20.77 3.66 -17.52
CA GLU A 146 21.09 2.43 -16.80
C GLU A 146 21.80 2.81 -15.50
N ILE A 147 21.25 2.39 -14.37
CA ILE A 147 21.88 2.55 -13.06
C ILE A 147 22.11 1.16 -12.46
N THR A 148 23.26 0.98 -11.83
CA THR A 148 23.56 -0.27 -11.12
C THR A 148 22.68 -0.38 -9.88
N GLU A 149 22.53 -1.61 -9.38
CA GLU A 149 21.85 -1.86 -8.10
C GLU A 149 22.50 -1.07 -6.94
N SER A 150 23.83 -0.91 -6.95
CA SER A 150 24.54 -0.15 -5.93
C SER A 150 24.19 1.34 -5.96
N VAL A 151 24.11 1.96 -7.14
CA VAL A 151 23.68 3.37 -7.28
C VAL A 151 22.23 3.52 -6.84
N ALA A 152 21.35 2.61 -7.26
CA ALA A 152 19.95 2.64 -6.85
C ALA A 152 19.80 2.47 -5.32
N ALA A 153 20.59 1.60 -4.70
CA ALA A 153 20.63 1.42 -3.25
C ALA A 153 21.04 2.70 -2.51
N VAL A 154 22.07 3.41 -3.00
CA VAL A 154 22.51 4.70 -2.42
C VAL A 154 21.38 5.73 -2.50
N LEU A 155 20.69 5.84 -3.64
CA LEU A 155 19.56 6.76 -3.81
C LEU A 155 18.35 6.40 -2.93
N VAL A 156 18.10 5.12 -2.67
CA VAL A 156 17.03 4.66 -1.77
C VAL A 156 17.36 4.95 -0.29
N ASP A 157 18.63 4.90 0.08
CA ASP A 157 19.09 5.18 1.45
C ASP A 157 19.31 6.67 1.74
N ASP A 158 19.30 7.53 0.70
CA ASP A 158 19.28 8.98 0.86
C ASP A 158 17.97 9.43 1.54
N GLU A 159 18.08 10.05 2.72
CA GLU A 159 16.94 10.50 3.53
C GLU A 159 16.02 11.47 2.76
N SER A 160 16.58 12.31 1.89
CA SER A 160 15.82 13.29 1.11
C SER A 160 15.01 12.65 -0.02
N LEU A 161 15.45 11.49 -0.52
CA LEU A 161 14.81 10.76 -1.61
C LEU A 161 13.99 9.56 -1.14
N HIS A 162 14.22 9.06 0.08
CA HIS A 162 13.63 7.85 0.61
C HIS A 162 12.10 7.80 0.47
N ARG A 163 11.44 8.91 0.80
CA ARG A 163 9.98 9.01 0.68
C ARG A 163 9.50 9.05 -0.77
N ALA A 164 10.25 9.69 -1.68
CA ALA A 164 9.95 9.69 -3.10
C ALA A 164 10.10 8.28 -3.71
N CYS A 165 11.16 7.55 -3.33
CA CYS A 165 11.32 6.12 -3.63
C CYS A 165 10.12 5.29 -3.15
N GLY A 166 9.67 5.55 -1.91
CA GLY A 166 8.47 4.95 -1.34
C GLY A 166 7.21 5.20 -2.16
N TYR A 167 6.96 6.45 -2.60
CA TYR A 167 5.83 6.78 -3.46
C TYR A 167 5.90 6.07 -4.81
N SER A 168 7.04 6.12 -5.50
CA SER A 168 7.20 5.47 -6.81
C SER A 168 6.96 3.96 -6.73
N ALA A 169 7.59 3.28 -5.76
CA ALA A 169 7.43 1.85 -5.55
C ALA A 169 6.01 1.47 -5.13
N TYR A 170 5.43 2.19 -4.17
CA TYR A 170 4.05 1.94 -3.74
C TYR A 170 3.04 2.19 -4.86
N GLY A 171 3.27 3.21 -5.70
CA GLY A 171 2.44 3.52 -6.86
C GLY A 171 2.43 2.39 -7.89
N SER A 172 3.60 1.83 -8.19
CA SER A 172 3.70 0.64 -9.07
C SER A 172 2.92 -0.54 -8.48
N TRP A 173 3.05 -0.78 -7.17
CA TRP A 173 2.33 -1.86 -6.50
C TRP A 173 0.81 -1.63 -6.37
N LEU A 174 0.36 -0.38 -6.23
CA LEU A 174 -1.08 -0.06 -6.32
C LEU A 174 -1.64 -0.49 -7.68
N ILE A 175 -0.91 -0.21 -8.75
CA ILE A 175 -1.28 -0.55 -10.11
C ILE A 175 -1.30 -2.08 -10.30
N GLN A 176 -0.26 -2.80 -9.87
CA GLN A 176 -0.20 -4.26 -9.97
C GLN A 176 -1.31 -4.96 -9.18
N ARG A 177 -1.75 -4.38 -8.07
CA ARG A 177 -2.86 -4.93 -7.27
C ARG A 177 -4.22 -4.85 -7.98
N LEU A 178 -4.39 -3.98 -8.97
CA LEU A 178 -5.58 -4.02 -9.84
C LEU A 178 -5.72 -5.36 -10.57
N ASP A 179 -4.60 -6.05 -10.75
CA ASP A 179 -4.51 -7.36 -11.39
C ASP A 179 -4.39 -8.49 -10.34
N GLY A 180 -4.61 -8.18 -9.06
CA GLY A 180 -4.61 -9.16 -7.95
C GLY A 180 -3.22 -9.57 -7.45
N ILE A 181 -2.16 -8.93 -7.96
CA ILE A 181 -0.77 -9.26 -7.62
C ILE A 181 -0.39 -8.63 -6.28
N SER A 182 0.35 -9.37 -5.44
CA SER A 182 0.84 -8.89 -4.14
C SER A 182 2.20 -9.50 -3.77
N ASP A 183 3.04 -8.70 -3.11
CA ASP A 183 4.31 -9.11 -2.47
C ASP A 183 4.12 -9.22 -0.93
N GLY A 184 2.88 -9.38 -0.47
CA GLY A 184 2.54 -9.54 0.94
C GLY A 184 2.82 -8.29 1.79
N SER A 185 3.27 -8.50 3.03
CA SER A 185 3.49 -7.44 4.02
C SER A 185 4.52 -6.39 3.61
N SER A 186 5.37 -6.64 2.61
CA SER A 186 6.34 -5.67 2.09
C SER A 186 5.64 -4.45 1.47
N ILE A 187 4.48 -4.62 0.84
CA ILE A 187 3.67 -3.50 0.32
C ILE A 187 3.09 -2.66 1.47
N LEU A 188 2.73 -3.28 2.61
CA LEU A 188 2.34 -2.53 3.82
C LEU A 188 3.54 -1.74 4.38
N ALA A 189 4.76 -2.28 4.30
CA ALA A 189 5.96 -1.53 4.66
C ALA A 189 6.19 -0.33 3.74
N LEU A 190 6.02 -0.47 2.41
CA LEU A 190 6.04 0.65 1.45
C LEU A 190 4.99 1.72 1.79
N TRP A 191 3.76 1.32 2.12
CA TRP A 191 2.72 2.24 2.58
C TRP A 191 3.17 3.04 3.81
N ARG A 192 3.84 2.40 4.79
CA ARG A 192 4.33 3.11 5.98
C ARG A 192 5.44 4.11 5.65
N VAL A 193 6.28 3.87 4.64
CA VAL A 193 7.28 4.85 4.19
C VAL A 193 6.63 6.19 3.81
N ILE A 194 5.45 6.16 3.18
CA ILE A 194 4.78 7.38 2.70
C ILE A 194 3.73 7.94 3.67
N ALA A 195 3.08 7.09 4.46
CA ALA A 195 1.94 7.46 5.30
C ALA A 195 2.29 7.69 6.77
N TRP A 196 3.55 7.45 7.17
CA TRP A 196 4.01 7.62 8.55
C TRP A 196 5.12 8.68 8.63
N LYS A 197 5.21 9.32 9.79
CA LYS A 197 6.32 10.20 10.15
C LYS A 197 7.56 9.37 10.48
N PRO A 198 8.77 9.92 10.32
CA PRO A 198 10.02 9.24 10.71
C PRO A 198 10.04 8.75 12.16
N GLN A 199 9.33 9.45 13.06
CA GLN A 199 9.23 9.08 14.49
C GLN A 199 8.30 7.87 14.75
N GLY A 200 7.73 7.25 13.71
CA GLY A 200 6.94 6.03 13.85
C GLY A 200 5.47 6.26 14.23
N SER A 201 4.88 7.38 13.85
CA SER A 201 3.44 7.62 13.98
C SER A 201 2.79 7.90 12.62
N PRO A 202 1.52 7.51 12.39
CA PRO A 202 0.81 7.88 11.16
C PRO A 202 0.75 9.40 10.97
N ILE A 203 0.75 9.84 9.71
CA ILE A 203 0.49 11.24 9.37
C ILE A 203 -1.03 11.47 9.51
N PRO A 204 -1.47 12.45 10.33
CA PRO A 204 -2.89 12.79 10.46
C PRO A 204 -3.50 13.16 9.11
N ASP A 205 -4.73 12.71 8.84
CA ASP A 205 -5.49 13.01 7.62
C ASP A 205 -4.76 12.68 6.30
N PHE A 206 -3.81 11.76 6.36
CA PHE A 206 -3.09 11.29 5.17
C PHE A 206 -4.05 10.66 4.16
N HIS A 207 -3.97 11.14 2.93
CA HIS A 207 -4.70 10.62 1.79
C HIS A 207 -3.76 10.54 0.58
N LEU A 208 -3.97 9.54 -0.27
CA LEU A 208 -3.21 9.41 -1.50
C LEU A 208 -3.66 10.47 -2.51
N ASN A 209 -2.70 11.25 -3.01
CA ASN A 209 -2.91 12.16 -4.13
C ASN A 209 -1.97 11.78 -5.28
N VAL A 210 -2.52 11.71 -6.49
CA VAL A 210 -1.78 11.40 -7.73
C VAL A 210 -0.60 12.35 -7.92
N GLN A 211 -0.75 13.62 -7.53
CA GLN A 211 0.31 14.62 -7.65
C GLN A 211 1.54 14.28 -6.82
N ASP A 212 1.37 13.63 -5.66
CA ASP A 212 2.51 13.22 -4.81
C ASP A 212 3.37 12.16 -5.52
N PHE A 213 2.75 11.25 -6.26
CA PHE A 213 3.46 10.22 -7.04
C PHE A 213 4.20 10.83 -8.24
N ILE A 214 3.57 11.77 -8.95
CA ILE A 214 4.18 12.45 -10.10
C ILE A 214 5.37 13.30 -9.63
N ALA A 215 5.19 14.06 -8.55
CA ALA A 215 6.26 14.86 -7.96
C ALA A 215 7.42 13.96 -7.51
N ALA A 216 7.12 12.82 -6.88
CA ALA A 216 8.12 11.84 -6.48
C ALA A 216 8.91 11.29 -7.67
N GLU A 217 8.26 10.81 -8.73
CA GLU A 217 8.98 10.30 -9.92
C GLU A 217 9.81 11.41 -10.59
N THR A 218 9.32 12.65 -10.64
CA THR A 218 10.06 13.79 -11.18
C THR A 218 11.35 14.06 -10.40
N SER A 219 11.26 14.08 -9.06
CA SER A 219 12.43 14.24 -8.19
C SER A 219 13.43 13.10 -8.34
N LEU A 220 12.96 11.85 -8.47
CA LEU A 220 13.82 10.70 -8.67
C LEU A 220 14.55 10.74 -10.02
N ILE A 221 13.87 11.12 -11.10
CA ILE A 221 14.49 11.28 -12.42
C ILE A 221 15.61 12.34 -12.38
N ALA A 222 15.36 13.47 -11.70
CA ALA A 222 16.38 14.49 -11.52
C ALA A 222 17.62 13.93 -10.79
N ALA A 223 17.42 13.20 -9.69
CA ALA A 223 18.50 12.57 -8.92
C ALA A 223 19.28 11.50 -9.73
N ILE A 224 18.57 10.69 -10.53
CA ILE A 224 19.18 9.70 -11.43
C ILE A 224 20.11 10.40 -12.44
N ASN A 225 19.66 11.50 -13.05
CA ASN A 225 20.45 12.25 -14.01
C ASN A 225 21.73 12.81 -13.37
N SER A 226 21.64 13.44 -12.20
CA SER A 226 22.82 13.97 -11.48
C SER A 226 23.82 12.88 -11.05
N SER A 227 23.34 11.68 -10.74
CA SER A 227 24.19 10.54 -10.34
C SER A 227 24.98 9.96 -11.52
N SER A 228 24.41 10.02 -12.72
CA SER A 228 25.06 9.53 -13.94
C SER A 228 26.25 10.40 -14.37
N GLU A 229 26.18 11.71 -14.15
CA GLU A 229 27.26 12.65 -14.46
C GLU A 229 28.46 12.47 -13.54
N SER A 230 28.22 12.13 -12.27
CA SER A 230 29.27 11.90 -11.26
C SER A 230 30.09 10.62 -11.52
N SER A 231 29.56 9.68 -12.30
CA SER A 231 30.24 8.41 -12.63
C SER A 231 31.15 8.51 -13.86
N GLN A 232 31.16 9.64 -14.58
CA GLN A 232 32.02 9.89 -15.75
C GLN A 232 33.33 10.61 -15.38
N VAL A 233 33.99 10.22 -14.28
CA VAL A 233 35.35 10.71 -14.01
C VAL A 233 36.28 10.13 -15.09
N PRO A 234 36.97 10.95 -15.91
CA PRO A 234 37.86 10.45 -16.95
C PRO A 234 39.01 9.66 -16.32
N CYS A 235 39.31 8.47 -16.84
CA CYS A 235 40.58 7.81 -16.55
C CYS A 235 41.72 8.80 -16.80
N PRO A 236 42.63 9.05 -15.84
CA PRO A 236 43.80 9.87 -16.10
C PRO A 236 44.61 9.15 -17.16
N ILE A 237 44.71 9.76 -18.34
CA ILE A 237 45.62 9.31 -19.39
C ILE A 237 47.03 9.52 -18.82
N THR A 238 47.65 8.46 -18.36
CA THR A 238 49.07 8.44 -18.01
C THR A 238 49.87 8.51 -19.31
N ASN A 239 50.56 9.62 -19.52
CA ASN A 239 51.65 9.75 -20.50
C ASN A 239 52.89 9.00 -20.03
#